data_AF-A0AAU4FF93-F1
#
_entry.id   AF-A0AAU4FF93-F1
#
_cell.length_a   1.000
_cell.length_b   1.000
_cell.length_c   1.000
_cell.angle_alpha   90.00
_cell.angle_beta   90.00
_cell.angle_gamma   90.00
#
_symmetry.space_group_name_H-M   'P 1'
#
loop_
_entity.id
_entity.type
_entity.pdbx_description
1 polymer ?
#
loop_
_entity_poly.entity_id
_entity_poly.type
_entity_poly.pdbx_seq_one_letter_code
_entity_poly.pdbx_strand_id
1 'polypeptide(L)'
;MEAGEFAVIDQGWDGPFYRVRTSVFEVTFMVGGGERIEAVENVDAEVRLPDGSRWSATIFTLAEVERLMSEWAETGEYGGGGHLWCSDGLIVGAPGLDHMIIALAGLYQSGDFRDALNRLDEPAG
;
A
#
# COMPACT_ATOMS: atom_id res chain seq x y z
N MET A 1 13.37 -4.33 21.35
CA MET A 1 14.14 -3.80 20.22
C MET A 1 13.89 -2.31 20.19
N GLU A 2 14.93 -1.49 20.34
CA GLU A 2 14.77 -0.04 20.16
C GLU A 2 14.64 0.23 18.66
N ALA A 3 13.44 0.65 18.26
CA ALA A 3 13.15 1.07 16.91
C ALA A 3 13.94 2.34 16.60
N GLY A 4 14.81 2.28 15.59
CA GLY A 4 15.22 3.50 14.88
C GLY A 4 13.97 4.25 14.44
N GLU A 5 13.96 5.55 14.70
CA GLU A 5 12.81 6.45 14.80
C GLU A 5 12.00 6.55 13.50
N PHE A 6 11.03 5.64 13.33
CA PHE A 6 9.95 5.82 12.37
C PHE A 6 8.94 6.82 12.95
N ALA A 7 8.78 7.97 12.30
CA ALA A 7 7.84 9.00 12.74
C ALA A 7 7.08 9.57 11.54
N VAL A 8 5.77 9.76 11.70
CA VAL A 8 4.96 10.56 10.77
C VAL A 8 5.24 12.04 11.03
N ILE A 9 5.69 12.75 10.00
CA ILE A 9 6.05 14.17 10.06
C ILE A 9 4.84 15.04 9.67
N ASP A 10 4.11 14.63 8.64
CA ASP A 10 2.96 15.36 8.10
C ASP A 10 2.02 14.40 7.37
N GLN A 11 0.73 14.72 7.37
CA GLN A 11 -0.27 13.95 6.64
C GLN A 11 -1.51 14.78 6.30
N GLY A 12 -2.12 14.49 5.17
CA GLY A 12 -3.37 15.13 4.78
C GLY A 12 -3.80 14.83 3.35
N TRP A 13 -4.96 15.38 3.01
CA TRP A 13 -5.51 15.29 1.66
C TRP A 13 -4.80 16.26 0.72
N ASP A 14 -4.38 15.77 -0.45
CA ASP A 14 -3.94 16.53 -1.61
C ASP A 14 -4.80 16.13 -2.82
N GLY A 15 -5.87 16.88 -3.05
CA GLY A 15 -6.87 16.55 -4.05
C GLY A 15 -7.53 15.19 -3.78
N PRO A 16 -7.52 14.23 -4.73
CA PRO A 16 -8.08 12.90 -4.54
C PRO A 16 -7.15 11.96 -3.75
N PHE A 17 -5.94 12.40 -3.38
CA PHE A 17 -4.94 11.56 -2.75
C PHE A 17 -4.81 11.88 -1.25
N TYR A 18 -4.50 10.86 -0.45
CA TYR A 18 -4.06 11.06 0.93
C TYR A 18 -2.54 10.88 0.99
N ARG A 19 -1.81 11.91 1.43
CA ARG A 19 -0.35 11.88 1.52
C ARG A 19 0.11 11.76 2.95
N VAL A 20 1.14 10.96 3.17
CA VAL A 20 1.83 10.84 4.45
C VAL A 20 3.33 10.95 4.22
N ARG A 21 3.95 11.92 4.88
CA ARG A 21 5.39 12.09 4.93
C ARG A 21 5.91 11.56 6.25
N THR A 22 6.87 10.65 6.19
CA THR A 22 7.53 10.06 7.35
C THR A 22 8.99 10.52 7.43
N SER A 23 9.70 10.14 8.50
CA SER A 23 11.13 10.37 8.65
C SER A 23 12.00 9.66 7.60
N VAL A 24 11.47 8.66 6.89
CA VAL A 24 12.25 7.79 6.00
C VAL A 24 11.71 7.65 4.57
N PHE A 25 10.44 7.95 4.32
CA PHE A 25 9.81 7.96 2.99
C PHE A 25 8.53 8.81 2.98
N GLU A 26 8.02 9.09 1.79
CA GLU A 26 6.68 9.66 1.58
C GLU A 26 5.78 8.65 0.87
N VAL A 27 4.51 8.60 1.22
CA VAL A 27 3.49 7.74 0.57
C VAL A 27 2.33 8.60 0.10
N THR A 28 1.86 8.33 -1.11
CA THR A 28 0.63 8.88 -1.67
C THR A 28 -0.35 7.74 -1.89
N PHE A 29 -1.48 7.76 -1.19
CA PHE A 29 -2.55 6.78 -1.29
C PHE A 29 -3.68 7.27 -2.20
N MET A 30 -4.17 6.40 -3.08
CA MET A 30 -5.35 6.62 -3.92
C MET A 30 -6.60 6.12 -3.21
N VAL A 31 -7.06 6.88 -2.21
CA VAL A 31 -8.21 6.51 -1.38
C VAL A 31 -9.53 6.73 -2.14
N GLY A 32 -10.46 5.78 -2.03
CA GLY A 32 -11.76 5.89 -2.67
C GLY A 32 -12.55 7.12 -2.20
N GLY A 33 -13.35 7.70 -3.10
CA GLY A 33 -14.17 8.88 -2.78
C GLY A 33 -15.14 8.60 -1.63
N GLY A 34 -14.97 9.30 -0.50
CA GLY A 34 -15.82 9.16 0.69
C GLY A 34 -15.46 7.99 1.61
N GLU A 35 -14.42 7.24 1.29
CA GLU A 35 -13.86 6.21 2.17
C GLU A 35 -13.15 6.86 3.36
N ARG A 36 -13.31 6.26 4.55
CA ARG A 36 -12.61 6.72 5.76
C ARG A 36 -11.23 6.10 5.82
N ILE A 37 -10.20 6.92 6.06
CA ILE A 37 -8.80 6.47 6.05
C ILE A 37 -8.51 5.35 7.07
N GLU A 38 -9.30 5.23 8.14
CA GLU A 38 -9.16 4.19 9.16
C GLU A 38 -9.84 2.86 8.79
N ALA A 39 -10.61 2.86 7.70
CA ALA A 39 -11.40 1.72 7.23
C ALA A 39 -10.94 1.20 5.86
N VAL A 40 -9.86 1.77 5.29
CA VAL A 40 -9.34 1.37 3.99
C VAL A 40 -8.87 -0.09 4.02
N GLU A 41 -9.38 -0.89 3.09
CA GLU A 41 -9.07 -2.31 3.00
C GLU A 41 -8.34 -2.72 1.71
N ASN A 42 -8.44 -1.90 0.65
CA ASN A 42 -7.75 -2.07 -0.62
C ASN A 42 -7.38 -0.69 -1.16
N VAL A 43 -6.09 -0.44 -1.38
CA VAL A 43 -5.61 0.86 -1.85
C VAL A 43 -4.33 0.75 -2.67
N ASP A 44 -4.29 1.52 -3.76
CA ASP A 44 -3.05 1.75 -4.48
C ASP A 44 -2.23 2.86 -3.81
N ALA A 45 -0.92 2.65 -3.72
CA ALA A 45 0.01 3.59 -3.12
C ALA A 45 1.24 3.79 -4.00
N GLU A 46 1.71 5.04 -4.05
CA GLU A 46 3.05 5.38 -4.53
C GLU A 46 3.93 5.75 -3.33
N VAL A 47 5.08 5.10 -3.22
CA VAL A 47 6.09 5.40 -2.21
C VAL A 47 7.30 6.07 -2.85
N ARG A 48 7.76 7.17 -2.24
CA ARG A 48 8.95 7.93 -2.62
C ARG A 48 10.01 7.82 -1.54
N LEU A 49 11.19 7.34 -1.93
CA LEU A 49 12.35 7.24 -1.04
C LEU A 49 13.24 8.50 -1.13
N PRO A 50 14.12 8.77 -0.14
CA PRO A 50 14.98 9.95 -0.13
C PRO A 50 15.99 10.00 -1.28
N ASP A 51 16.32 8.85 -1.88
CA ASP A 51 17.17 8.76 -3.07
C ASP A 51 16.45 9.17 -4.36
N GLY A 52 15.18 9.56 -4.27
CA GLY A 52 14.33 9.96 -5.39
C GLY A 52 13.64 8.80 -6.10
N SER A 53 13.92 7.55 -5.72
CA SER A 53 13.24 6.40 -6.32
C SER A 53 11.76 6.36 -5.94
N ARG A 54 10.95 5.90 -6.90
CA ARG A 54 9.50 5.77 -6.80
C ARG A 54 9.11 4.30 -6.92
N TRP A 55 8.11 3.89 -6.17
CA TRP A 55 7.67 2.51 -6.09
C TRP A 55 6.15 2.46 -5.98
N SER A 56 5.50 1.53 -6.68
CA SER A 56 4.07 1.26 -6.54
C SER A 56 3.82 0.09 -5.61
N ALA A 57 2.71 0.14 -4.90
CA ALA A 57 2.18 -0.93 -4.07
C ALA A 57 0.66 -1.00 -4.24
N THR A 58 0.13 -2.20 -4.36
CA THR A 58 -1.31 -2.46 -4.20
C THR A 58 -1.50 -3.15 -2.86
N ILE A 59 -2.11 -2.48 -1.88
CA ILE A 59 -2.19 -2.96 -0.51
C ILE A 59 -3.59 -3.47 -0.22
N PHE A 60 -3.69 -4.71 0.24
CA PHE A 60 -4.95 -5.35 0.65
C PHE A 60 -4.91 -5.76 2.11
N THR A 61 -6.04 -5.71 2.81
CA THR A 61 -6.19 -6.50 4.04
C THR A 61 -6.42 -7.96 3.70
N LEU A 62 -6.06 -8.86 4.63
CA LEU A 62 -6.39 -10.28 4.47
C LEU A 62 -7.91 -10.50 4.31
N ALA A 63 -8.73 -9.76 5.06
CA ALA A 63 -10.18 -9.85 4.98
C ALA A 63 -10.72 -9.46 3.59
N GLU A 64 -10.11 -8.46 2.95
CA GLU A 64 -10.51 -8.03 1.61
C GLU A 64 -10.09 -9.01 0.52
N VAL A 65 -8.92 -9.65 0.67
CA VAL A 65 -8.54 -10.77 -0.21
C VAL A 65 -9.58 -11.89 -0.13
N GLU A 66 -10.00 -12.28 1.08
CA GLU A 66 -11.03 -13.31 1.28
C GLU A 66 -12.38 -12.90 0.67
N ARG A 67 -12.78 -11.63 0.84
CA ARG A 67 -14.02 -11.10 0.26
C ARG A 67 -13.99 -11.14 -1.27
N LEU A 68 -12.92 -10.66 -1.88
CA LEU A 68 -12.74 -10.65 -3.34
C LEU A 68 -12.74 -12.06 -3.92
N MET A 69 -12.00 -12.99 -3.32
CA MET A 69 -11.96 -14.38 -3.78
C MET A 69 -13.34 -15.06 -3.65
N SER A 70 -14.10 -14.75 -2.59
CA SER A 70 -15.46 -15.27 -2.42
C SER A 70 -16.41 -14.71 -3.48
N GLU A 71 -16.34 -13.42 -3.78
CA GLU A 71 -17.11 -12.78 -4.85
C GLU A 71 -16.77 -13.38 -6.22
N TRP A 72 -15.48 -13.54 -6.52
CA TRP A 72 -15.03 -14.11 -7.79
C TRP A 72 -15.37 -15.60 -7.95
N ALA A 73 -15.57 -16.33 -6.85
CA ALA A 73 -16.11 -17.69 -6.90
C ALA A 73 -17.57 -17.72 -7.40
N GLU A 74 -18.34 -16.65 -7.16
CA GLU A 74 -19.71 -16.49 -7.66
C GLU A 74 -19.73 -15.98 -9.10
N THR A 75 -18.85 -15.04 -9.46
CA THR A 75 -18.83 -14.42 -10.80
C THR A 75 -18.06 -15.25 -11.83
N GLY A 76 -17.16 -16.13 -11.40
CA GLY A 76 -16.27 -16.92 -12.26
C GLY A 76 -14.98 -16.20 -12.66
N GLU A 77 -14.75 -14.98 -12.17
CA GLU A 77 -13.53 -14.21 -12.43
C GLU A 77 -12.31 -14.83 -11.72
N TYR A 78 -11.10 -14.48 -12.18
CA TYR A 78 -9.83 -14.94 -11.58
C TYR A 78 -9.77 -16.46 -11.33
N GLY A 79 -10.22 -17.24 -12.31
CA GLY A 79 -10.30 -18.70 -12.21
C GLY A 79 -11.32 -19.20 -11.19
N GLY A 80 -12.44 -18.48 -11.01
CA GLY A 80 -13.46 -18.79 -10.01
C GLY A 80 -12.99 -18.48 -8.59
N GLY A 81 -12.28 -17.37 -8.40
CA GLY A 81 -11.71 -16.98 -7.10
C GLY A 81 -10.55 -17.86 -6.65
N GLY A 82 -9.92 -18.63 -7.54
CA GLY A 82 -8.81 -19.52 -7.18
C GLY A 82 -7.49 -18.80 -6.88
N HIS A 83 -7.37 -17.53 -7.27
CA HIS A 83 -6.17 -16.72 -7.04
C HIS A 83 -6.47 -15.22 -7.06
N LEU A 84 -5.62 -14.47 -6.36
CA LEU A 84 -5.41 -13.04 -6.54
C LEU A 84 -3.92 -12.84 -6.81
N TRP A 85 -3.57 -12.07 -7.84
CA TRP A 85 -2.18 -11.76 -8.14
C TRP A 85 -2.03 -10.30 -8.53
N CYS A 86 -1.07 -9.64 -7.89
CA CYS A 86 -0.58 -8.32 -8.24
C CYS A 86 0.95 -8.32 -8.05
N SER A 87 1.71 -7.79 -9.02
CA SER A 87 3.17 -7.81 -8.98
C SER A 87 3.76 -6.98 -7.84
N ASP A 88 3.02 -6.00 -7.33
CA ASP A 88 3.35 -5.21 -6.13
C ASP A 88 2.29 -5.35 -5.02
N GLY A 89 1.66 -6.53 -4.96
CA GLY A 89 0.64 -6.84 -3.95
C GLY A 89 1.25 -7.00 -2.55
N LEU A 90 0.76 -6.21 -1.59
CA LEU A 90 1.11 -6.31 -0.17
C LEU A 90 -0.14 -6.65 0.66
N ILE A 91 -0.11 -7.75 1.40
CA ILE A 91 -1.20 -8.12 2.31
C ILE A 91 -0.87 -7.67 3.74
N VAL A 92 -1.77 -6.90 4.35
CA VAL A 92 -1.69 -6.45 5.74
C VAL A 92 -2.77 -7.10 6.61
N GLY A 93 -2.51 -7.17 7.92
CA GLY A 93 -3.39 -7.87 8.85
C GLY A 93 -4.63 -7.08 9.29
N ALA A 94 -4.67 -5.75 9.09
CA ALA A 94 -5.73 -4.88 9.60
C ALA A 94 -5.98 -3.68 8.67
N PRO A 95 -7.22 -3.15 8.64
CA PRO A 95 -7.57 -1.98 7.83
C PRO A 95 -6.90 -0.69 8.32
N GLY A 96 -6.94 0.28 7.42
CA GLY A 96 -6.58 1.67 7.67
C GLY A 96 -5.15 2.01 7.30
N LEU A 97 -4.96 3.26 6.84
CA LEU A 97 -3.68 3.73 6.32
C LEU A 97 -2.55 3.63 7.35
N ASP A 98 -2.83 3.83 8.65
CA ASP A 98 -1.83 3.70 9.72
C ASP A 98 -1.18 2.30 9.75
N HIS A 99 -1.96 1.23 9.62
CA HIS A 99 -1.44 -0.14 9.57
C HIS A 99 -0.63 -0.38 8.29
N MET A 100 -1.08 0.16 7.17
CA MET A 100 -0.39 0.04 5.88
C MET A 100 0.96 0.77 5.90
N ILE A 101 1.01 1.95 6.54
CA ILE A 101 2.24 2.72 6.74
C ILE A 101 3.23 1.96 7.62
N ILE A 102 2.77 1.31 8.70
CA ILE A 102 3.61 0.47 9.56
C ILE A 102 4.19 -0.71 8.75
N ALA A 103 3.38 -1.34 7.89
CA ALA A 103 3.85 -2.43 7.03
C ALA A 103 4.93 -1.96 6.03
N LEU A 104 4.71 -0.83 5.37
CA LEU A 104 5.70 -0.20 4.48
C LEU A 104 6.99 0.18 5.21
N ALA A 105 6.88 0.69 6.44
CA ALA A 105 8.04 0.95 7.30
C ALA A 105 8.82 -0.32 7.64
N GLY A 106 8.13 -1.41 7.92
CA GLY A 106 8.73 -2.73 8.12
C GLY A 106 9.54 -3.18 6.90
N LEU A 107 8.95 -3.09 5.69
CA LEU A 107 9.64 -3.44 4.43
C LEU A 107 10.84 -2.55 4.15
N TYR A 108 10.75 -1.25 4.45
CA TYR A 108 11.87 -0.32 4.28
C TYR A 108 13.02 -0.68 5.23
N GLN A 109 12.71 -1.00 6.49
CA GLN A 109 13.72 -1.34 7.51
C GLN A 109 14.38 -2.69 7.26
N SER A 110 13.65 -3.69 6.75
CA SER A 110 14.23 -4.99 6.40
C SER A 110 15.03 -4.97 5.10
N GLY A 111 14.73 -4.02 4.21
CA GLY A 111 15.32 -3.93 2.87
C GLY A 111 14.53 -4.70 1.81
N ASP A 112 13.46 -5.40 2.19
CA ASP A 112 12.61 -6.20 1.29
C ASP A 112 11.77 -5.34 0.34
N PHE A 113 11.78 -4.02 0.55
CA PHE A 113 11.09 -3.03 -0.28
C PHE A 113 11.29 -3.23 -1.79
N ARG A 114 12.50 -3.61 -2.20
CA ARG A 114 12.87 -3.80 -3.62
C ARG A 114 12.34 -5.08 -4.23
N ASP A 115 12.05 -6.07 -3.40
CA ASP A 115 11.56 -7.37 -3.81
C ASP A 115 10.03 -7.44 -3.73
N ALA A 116 9.43 -6.69 -2.80
CA ALA A 116 7.98 -6.67 -2.58
C ALA A 116 7.23 -5.70 -3.49
N LEU A 117 7.85 -4.57 -3.87
CA LEU A 117 7.20 -3.49 -4.62
C LEU A 117 7.78 -3.33 -6.03
N ASN A 118 7.00 -2.76 -6.93
CA ASN A 118 7.46 -2.45 -8.28
C ASN A 118 8.09 -1.06 -8.32
N ARG A 119 9.28 -0.96 -8.90
CA ARG A 119 9.91 0.33 -9.16
C ARG A 119 9.18 1.04 -10.31
N LEU A 120 8.86 2.31 -10.11
CA LEU A 120 8.35 3.19 -11.15
C LEU A 120 9.52 3.93 -11.79
N ASP A 121 9.74 3.70 -13.09
CA ASP A 121 10.72 4.47 -13.86
C ASP A 121 10.24 5.92 -14.04
N GLU A 122 11.18 6.83 -14.33
CA GLU A 122 10.79 8.14 -14.86
C GLU A 122 10.04 7.92 -16.19
N PRO A 123 8.91 8.61 -16.44
CA PRO A 123 8.40 8.67 -17.79
C PRO A 123 9.52 9.21 -18.67
N ALA A 124 9.81 8.52 -19.78
CA ALA A 124 10.71 9.06 -20.79
C ALA A 124 10.25 10.49 -21.13
N GLY A 125 11.13 11.46 -20.88
CA GLY A 125 10.87 12.88 -21.13
C GLY A 125 10.56 13.20 -22.58
#